data_AF-A0A925SCC3-F1
#
_entry.id   AF-A0A925SCC3-F1
#
_cell.length_a   1.000
_cell.length_b   1.000
_cell.length_c   1.000
_cell.angle_alpha   90.00
_cell.angle_beta   90.00
_cell.angle_gamma   90.00
#
_symmetry.space_group_name_H-M   'P 1'
#
loop_
_entity.id
_entity.type
_entity.pdbx_description
1 polymer ?
#
loop_
_entity_poly.entity_id
_entity_poly.type
_entity_poly.pdbx_seq_one_letter_code
_entity_poly.pdbx_strand_id
1 'polypeptide(L)'
;MKTPVKSQAMSLVITLAFIVIITILVVGFAETVRLSRPAAASYLERTRADQFARSGVERVIATLNQQTADPHRNWISQPGQLVTGSVTDDSSTAVDERKVLSVIVPLHSGPASAAIPSDKLLAPPNLNVVTYQDPASRLITEQKDAGGATIKMEVGWIYIRESGALDTSAEPALSTSDPIVGRYAYWSDDESSKVNYNIAWGKTGNTNTAGHPTRVDLSALTNFTQSYANTLHSFITTAPASSGYNFFNTPQDARRVEKVPGGAGVAAALKENKFDVTHFNSDPNTTFFNEPRIVLTTRPDRAGWTYQNGQWEGVNGKPWPDGRPLYLRILVNEGTVVQPDVLPTLNSTLDSGRNVRLHAERVSETINMLALASPPQPSYMQRTDWPMLASNASIQD
;
A
#
# COMPACT_ATOMS: atom_id res chain seq x y z
N MET A 1 -55.15 -27.64 80.65
CA MET A 1 -54.16 -28.45 79.92
C MET A 1 -54.05 -27.87 78.51
N LYS A 2 -53.09 -26.96 78.26
CA LYS A 2 -52.93 -26.24 76.98
C LYS A 2 -51.98 -27.03 76.07
N THR A 3 -52.46 -27.45 74.91
CA THR A 3 -51.70 -28.14 73.87
C THR A 3 -50.80 -27.16 73.09
N PRO A 4 -49.52 -27.46 72.84
CA PRO A 4 -48.65 -26.60 72.05
C PRO A 4 -48.74 -27.00 70.57
N VAL A 5 -49.65 -26.40 69.80
CA VAL A 5 -49.81 -26.65 68.34
C VAL A 5 -49.20 -25.52 67.49
N LYS A 6 -48.63 -24.46 68.09
CA LYS A 6 -48.12 -23.28 67.36
C LYS A 6 -46.69 -23.41 66.79
N SER A 7 -45.85 -24.29 67.30
CA SER A 7 -44.44 -24.41 66.85
C SER A 7 -44.29 -25.15 65.52
N GLN A 8 -45.17 -26.11 65.22
CA GLN A 8 -45.09 -26.93 64.00
C GLN A 8 -45.50 -26.14 62.75
N ALA A 9 -46.44 -25.20 62.86
CA ALA A 9 -46.86 -24.36 61.74
C ALA A 9 -45.77 -23.35 61.30
N MET A 10 -45.05 -22.75 62.26
CA MET A 10 -43.96 -21.79 61.96
C MET A 10 -42.73 -22.46 61.33
N SER A 11 -42.40 -23.69 61.74
CA SER A 11 -41.30 -24.45 61.14
C SER A 11 -41.54 -24.70 59.64
N LEU A 12 -42.78 -25.04 59.26
CA LEU A 12 -43.14 -25.26 57.86
C LEU A 12 -42.98 -24.00 57.02
N VAL A 13 -43.50 -22.86 57.51
CA VAL A 13 -43.41 -21.56 56.81
C VAL A 13 -41.95 -21.14 56.61
N ILE A 14 -41.10 -21.31 57.62
CA ILE A 14 -39.66 -20.98 57.51
C ILE A 14 -38.97 -21.89 56.49
N THR A 15 -39.21 -23.20 56.53
CA THR A 15 -38.60 -24.13 55.54
C THR A 15 -39.06 -23.82 54.12
N LEU A 16 -40.33 -23.48 53.92
CA LEU A 16 -40.86 -23.11 52.62
C LEU A 16 -40.22 -21.81 52.11
N ALA A 17 -40.08 -20.80 52.98
CA ALA A 17 -39.42 -19.54 52.62
C ALA A 17 -37.96 -19.76 52.19
N PHE A 18 -37.21 -20.61 52.90
CA PHE A 18 -35.84 -20.97 52.50
C PHE A 18 -35.79 -21.72 51.17
N ILE A 19 -36.71 -22.68 50.94
CA ILE A 19 -36.77 -23.41 49.66
C ILE A 19 -37.08 -22.44 48.51
N VAL A 20 -38.00 -21.50 48.70
CA VAL A 20 -38.35 -20.49 47.69
C VAL A 20 -37.14 -19.60 47.38
N ILE A 21 -36.43 -19.11 48.40
CA ILE A 21 -35.23 -18.27 48.21
C ILE A 21 -34.13 -19.05 47.45
N ILE A 22 -33.87 -20.30 47.84
CA ILE A 22 -32.88 -21.14 47.16
C ILE A 22 -33.29 -21.38 45.71
N THR A 23 -34.58 -21.62 45.44
CA THR A 23 -35.08 -21.85 44.09
C THR A 23 -34.92 -20.60 43.22
N ILE A 24 -35.23 -19.41 43.76
CA ILE A 24 -35.00 -18.13 43.06
C ILE A 24 -33.50 -17.94 42.75
N LEU A 25 -32.61 -18.25 43.69
CA LEU A 25 -31.16 -18.15 43.49
C LEU A 25 -30.68 -19.12 42.40
N VAL A 26 -31.15 -20.37 42.41
CA VAL A 26 -30.80 -21.39 41.40
C VAL A 26 -31.30 -20.97 40.02
N VAL A 27 -32.52 -20.44 39.92
CA VAL A 27 -33.08 -19.95 38.64
C VAL A 27 -32.27 -18.74 38.13
N GLY A 28 -31.94 -17.78 39.01
CA GLY A 28 -31.10 -16.62 38.63
C GLY A 28 -29.70 -17.03 38.15
N PHE A 29 -29.08 -18.01 38.81
CA PHE A 29 -27.80 -18.58 38.38
C PHE A 29 -27.93 -19.33 37.04
N ALA A 30 -28.98 -20.13 36.87
CA ALA A 30 -29.22 -20.87 35.63
C ALA A 30 -29.43 -19.94 34.43
N GLU A 31 -30.18 -18.84 34.59
CA GLU A 31 -30.34 -17.81 33.55
C GLU A 31 -29.01 -17.11 33.25
N THR A 32 -28.19 -16.83 34.27
CA THR A 32 -26.86 -16.24 34.09
C THR A 32 -25.93 -17.16 33.28
N VAL A 33 -25.92 -18.47 33.59
CA VAL A 33 -25.14 -19.48 32.84
C VAL A 33 -25.66 -19.63 31.41
N ARG A 34 -26.98 -19.53 31.21
CA ARG A 34 -27.62 -19.61 29.90
C ARG A 34 -27.22 -18.43 29.00
N LEU A 35 -26.99 -17.25 29.55
CA LEU A 35 -26.50 -16.07 28.83
C LEU A 35 -24.97 -16.08 28.63
N SER A 36 -24.20 -16.59 29.60
CA SER A 36 -22.74 -16.59 29.51
C SER A 36 -22.20 -17.60 28.48
N ARG A 37 -22.85 -18.75 28.31
CA ARG A 37 -22.44 -19.77 27.33
C ARG A 37 -22.42 -19.28 25.87
N PRO A 38 -23.50 -18.67 25.32
CA PRO A 38 -23.46 -18.14 23.96
C PRO A 38 -22.50 -16.96 23.83
N ALA A 39 -22.37 -16.10 24.85
CA ALA A 39 -21.40 -15.00 24.84
C ALA A 39 -19.95 -15.51 24.76
N ALA A 40 -19.60 -16.52 25.54
CA ALA A 40 -18.29 -17.17 25.51
C ALA A 40 -18.02 -17.85 24.15
N ALA A 41 -19.03 -18.50 23.56
CA ALA A 41 -18.93 -19.09 22.23
C ALA A 41 -18.69 -18.03 21.15
N SER A 42 -19.44 -16.92 21.15
CA SER A 42 -19.23 -15.83 20.20
C SER A 42 -17.85 -15.17 20.35
N TYR A 43 -17.34 -15.03 21.57
CA TYR A 43 -15.99 -14.52 21.81
C TYR A 43 -14.90 -15.46 21.29
N LEU A 44 -15.07 -16.77 21.49
CA LEU A 44 -14.18 -17.79 20.94
C LEU A 44 -14.17 -17.77 19.41
N GLU A 45 -15.34 -17.75 18.77
CA GLU A 45 -15.45 -17.70 17.31
C GLU A 45 -14.87 -16.40 16.74
N ARG A 46 -15.05 -15.26 17.43
CA ARG A 46 -14.39 -14.00 17.04
C ARG A 46 -12.87 -14.10 17.11
N THR A 47 -12.34 -14.68 18.18
CA THR A 47 -10.89 -14.85 18.36
C THR A 47 -10.32 -15.79 17.29
N ARG A 48 -11.03 -16.89 17.00
CA ARG A 48 -10.68 -17.82 15.93
C ARG A 48 -10.68 -17.13 14.55
N ALA A 49 -11.70 -16.33 14.26
CA ALA A 49 -11.77 -15.57 13.02
C ALA A 49 -10.63 -14.55 12.88
N ASP A 50 -10.25 -13.86 13.97
CA ASP A 50 -9.10 -12.93 13.97
C ASP A 50 -7.79 -13.65 13.68
N GLN A 51 -7.58 -14.83 14.29
CA GLN A 51 -6.40 -15.66 14.01
C GLN A 51 -6.31 -16.07 12.55
N PHE A 52 -7.42 -16.50 11.94
CA PHE A 52 -7.45 -16.86 10.52
C PHE A 52 -7.23 -15.66 9.60
N ALA A 53 -7.76 -14.49 9.95
CA ALA A 53 -7.51 -13.25 9.21
C ALA A 53 -6.01 -12.87 9.26
N ARG A 54 -5.39 -12.96 10.44
CA ARG A 54 -3.94 -12.72 10.61
C ARG A 54 -3.09 -13.70 9.79
N SER A 55 -3.49 -14.97 9.68
CA SER A 55 -2.78 -15.95 8.84
C SER A 55 -2.66 -15.49 7.37
N GLY A 56 -3.66 -14.78 6.85
CA GLY A 56 -3.58 -14.17 5.52
C GLY A 56 -2.52 -13.08 5.43
N VAL A 57 -2.45 -12.20 6.42
CA VAL A 57 -1.45 -11.13 6.51
C VAL A 57 -0.03 -11.70 6.66
N GLU A 58 0.16 -12.65 7.57
CA GLU A 58 1.45 -13.32 7.78
C GLU A 58 1.91 -14.05 6.52
N ARG A 59 0.98 -14.64 5.75
CA ARG A 59 1.31 -15.27 4.47
C ARG A 59 1.86 -14.26 3.47
N VAL A 60 1.23 -13.09 3.35
CA VAL A 60 1.71 -12.01 2.47
C VAL A 60 3.07 -11.50 2.93
N ILE A 61 3.25 -11.22 4.23
CA ILE A 61 4.53 -10.77 4.79
C ILE A 61 5.64 -11.78 4.50
N ALA A 62 5.37 -13.08 4.75
CA ALA A 62 6.33 -14.15 4.48
C ALA A 62 6.70 -14.22 2.99
N THR A 63 5.71 -14.11 2.09
CA THR A 63 5.97 -14.08 0.65
C THR A 63 6.78 -12.85 0.25
N LEU A 64 6.43 -11.65 0.73
CA LEU A 64 7.18 -10.43 0.43
C LEU A 64 8.63 -10.56 0.92
N ASN A 65 8.85 -10.92 2.18
CA ASN A 65 10.20 -11.11 2.74
C ASN A 65 11.00 -12.15 1.95
N GLN A 66 10.38 -13.25 1.53
CA GLN A 66 11.06 -14.26 0.73
C GLN A 66 11.48 -13.73 -0.65
N GLN A 67 10.66 -12.89 -1.28
CA GLN A 67 10.89 -12.45 -2.64
C GLN A 67 11.73 -11.17 -2.75
N THR A 68 11.70 -10.28 -1.75
CA THR A 68 12.31 -8.94 -1.80
C THR A 68 13.54 -8.78 -0.91
N ALA A 69 13.85 -9.73 -0.02
CA ALA A 69 15.00 -9.60 0.88
C ALA A 69 16.36 -9.75 0.20
N ASP A 70 16.44 -10.36 -0.99
CA ASP A 70 17.70 -10.51 -1.73
C ASP A 70 18.05 -9.21 -2.47
N PRO A 71 19.15 -8.51 -2.12
CA PRO A 71 19.57 -7.27 -2.77
C PRO A 71 20.04 -7.47 -4.22
N HIS A 72 20.33 -8.70 -4.64
CA HIS A 72 20.77 -9.00 -6.01
C HIS A 72 19.61 -9.30 -6.96
N ARG A 73 18.37 -9.38 -6.44
CA ARG A 73 17.20 -9.76 -7.20
C ARG A 73 16.32 -8.55 -7.50
N ASN A 74 16.02 -8.35 -8.77
CA ASN A 74 15.06 -7.34 -9.18
C ASN A 74 13.64 -7.84 -8.93
N TRP A 75 12.79 -6.93 -8.49
CA TRP A 75 11.37 -7.16 -8.32
C TRP A 75 10.58 -5.91 -8.67
N ILE A 76 9.34 -6.11 -9.12
CA ILE A 76 8.36 -5.06 -9.38
C ILE A 76 7.04 -5.52 -8.79
N SER A 77 6.37 -4.64 -8.05
CA SER A 77 5.01 -4.84 -7.57
C SER A 77 3.99 -4.49 -8.64
N GLN A 78 2.92 -5.26 -8.69
CA GLN A 78 1.72 -4.99 -9.48
C GLN A 78 0.49 -5.31 -8.62
N PRO A 79 -0.69 -4.80 -8.98
CA PRO A 79 -1.92 -5.13 -8.26
C PRO A 79 -2.12 -6.64 -8.10
N GLY A 80 -2.11 -7.11 -6.85
CA GLY A 80 -2.33 -8.51 -6.50
C GLY A 80 -1.17 -9.48 -6.78
N GLN A 81 -0.01 -9.00 -7.24
CA GLN A 81 1.12 -9.88 -7.58
C GLN A 81 2.48 -9.17 -7.53
N LEU A 82 3.54 -9.96 -7.43
CA LEU A 82 4.92 -9.51 -7.54
C LEU A 82 5.56 -10.18 -8.76
N VAL A 83 6.20 -9.40 -9.61
CA VAL A 83 7.02 -9.93 -10.70
C VAL A 83 8.48 -9.87 -10.26
N THR A 84 9.17 -10.99 -10.28
CA THR A 84 10.50 -11.15 -9.70
C THR A 84 11.46 -11.80 -10.68
N GLY A 85 12.75 -11.58 -10.49
CA GLY A 85 13.78 -12.41 -11.13
C GLY A 85 13.78 -13.85 -10.63
N SER A 86 14.62 -14.70 -11.22
CA SER A 86 14.86 -16.05 -10.68
C SER A 86 15.44 -15.99 -9.25
N VAL A 87 15.25 -17.07 -8.48
CA VAL A 87 15.86 -17.22 -7.15
C VAL A 87 17.36 -17.50 -7.26
N THR A 88 17.77 -18.18 -8.33
CA THR A 88 19.16 -18.54 -8.59
C THR A 88 19.58 -18.06 -9.96
N ASP A 89 20.82 -17.62 -10.05
CA ASP A 89 21.52 -17.32 -11.29
C ASP A 89 21.98 -18.64 -11.93
N ASP A 90 21.69 -18.84 -13.20
CA ASP A 90 22.20 -19.95 -13.99
C ASP A 90 23.46 -19.48 -14.74
N SER A 91 24.61 -19.89 -14.21
CA SER A 91 25.92 -19.58 -14.80
C SER A 91 26.12 -20.05 -16.25
N SER A 92 25.19 -20.84 -16.81
CA SER A 92 25.20 -21.24 -18.22
C SER A 92 24.61 -20.20 -19.17
N THR A 93 23.91 -19.18 -18.66
CA THR A 93 23.40 -18.08 -19.48
C THR A 93 24.27 -16.83 -19.35
N ALA A 94 24.20 -15.95 -20.35
CA ALA A 94 24.96 -14.71 -20.38
C ALA A 94 24.33 -13.59 -19.54
N VAL A 95 23.17 -13.84 -18.92
CA VAL A 95 22.35 -12.82 -18.24
C VAL A 95 22.02 -13.32 -16.84
N ASP A 96 22.31 -12.51 -15.83
CA ASP A 96 21.93 -12.80 -14.45
C ASP A 96 20.40 -12.85 -14.32
N GLU A 97 19.80 -14.05 -14.23
CA GLU A 97 18.35 -14.20 -14.24
C GLU A 97 17.68 -13.63 -12.99
N ARG A 98 18.44 -13.37 -11.93
CA ARG A 98 17.94 -12.62 -10.76
C ARG A 98 17.55 -11.20 -11.12
N LYS A 99 18.10 -10.65 -12.20
CA LYS A 99 17.79 -9.30 -12.70
C LYS A 99 16.69 -9.29 -13.76
N VAL A 100 16.34 -10.43 -14.32
CA VAL A 100 15.35 -10.57 -15.40
C VAL A 100 13.98 -10.93 -14.83
N LEU A 101 13.08 -9.96 -14.82
CA LEU A 101 11.70 -10.12 -14.34
C LEU A 101 10.95 -11.16 -15.16
N SER A 102 10.68 -12.32 -14.57
CA SER A 102 10.12 -13.48 -15.27
C SER A 102 9.16 -14.32 -14.42
N VAL A 103 9.34 -14.32 -13.09
CA VAL A 103 8.54 -15.13 -12.18
C VAL A 103 7.42 -14.29 -11.59
N ILE A 104 6.17 -14.70 -11.85
CA ILE A 104 4.97 -14.09 -11.26
C ILE A 104 4.66 -14.80 -9.93
N VAL A 105 4.63 -14.04 -8.85
CA VAL A 105 4.30 -14.52 -7.51
C VAL A 105 2.98 -13.88 -7.08
N PRO A 106 1.90 -14.65 -6.88
CA PRO A 106 0.62 -14.09 -6.47
C PRO A 106 0.66 -13.59 -5.02
N LEU A 107 0.10 -12.41 -4.79
CA LEU A 107 -0.11 -11.83 -3.45
C LEU A 107 -1.58 -12.02 -2.99
N HIS A 108 -2.20 -13.10 -3.46
CA HIS A 108 -3.58 -13.48 -3.16
C HIS A 108 -3.69 -14.99 -2.91
N SER A 109 -4.77 -15.42 -2.26
CA SER A 109 -5.01 -16.83 -1.90
C SER A 109 -5.28 -17.76 -3.10
N GLY A 110 -5.46 -17.21 -4.30
CA GLY A 110 -5.60 -17.93 -5.55
C GLY A 110 -6.74 -17.34 -6.38
N PRO A 111 -6.79 -17.59 -7.71
CA PRO A 111 -7.98 -17.25 -8.48
C PRO A 111 -9.16 -18.12 -8.03
N ALA A 112 -10.37 -17.57 -8.11
CA ALA A 112 -11.56 -18.39 -7.97
C ALA A 112 -11.64 -19.46 -9.07
N SER A 113 -12.09 -20.66 -8.70
CA SER A 113 -12.37 -21.72 -9.68
C SER A 113 -13.47 -21.27 -10.63
N ALA A 114 -13.28 -21.49 -11.93
CA ALA A 114 -14.31 -21.24 -12.93
C ALA A 114 -15.50 -22.21 -12.82
N ALA A 115 -15.32 -23.35 -12.12
CA ALA A 115 -16.39 -24.29 -11.85
C ALA A 115 -17.26 -23.76 -10.69
N ILE A 116 -18.58 -23.71 -10.91
CA ILE A 116 -19.56 -23.37 -9.88
C ILE A 116 -19.49 -24.46 -8.80
N PRO A 117 -19.14 -24.13 -7.54
CA PRO A 117 -19.13 -25.13 -6.48
C PRO A 117 -20.52 -25.72 -6.28
N SER A 118 -20.56 -27.03 -6.05
CA SER A 118 -21.76 -27.81 -5.74
C SER A 118 -22.50 -27.29 -4.52
N ASP A 119 -21.78 -26.74 -3.53
CA ASP A 119 -22.33 -26.08 -2.35
C ASP A 119 -22.06 -24.57 -2.37
N LYS A 120 -23.11 -23.78 -2.15
CA LYS A 120 -23.03 -22.32 -1.99
C LYS A 120 -22.13 -21.90 -0.85
N LEU A 121 -21.98 -22.74 0.19
CA LEU A 121 -21.06 -22.47 1.29
C LEU A 121 -19.61 -22.43 0.80
N LEU A 122 -19.25 -23.21 -0.23
CA LEU A 122 -17.90 -23.26 -0.80
C LEU A 122 -17.66 -22.21 -1.90
N ALA A 123 -18.68 -21.42 -2.24
CA ALA A 123 -18.54 -20.33 -3.20
C ALA A 123 -17.41 -19.38 -2.80
N PRO A 124 -16.54 -18.98 -3.76
CA PRO A 124 -15.44 -18.06 -3.49
C PRO A 124 -15.99 -16.71 -2.97
N PRO A 125 -15.31 -16.03 -2.03
CA PRO A 125 -15.72 -14.71 -1.59
C PRO A 125 -15.41 -13.70 -2.70
N ASN A 126 -16.42 -12.91 -3.06
CA ASN A 126 -16.24 -11.74 -3.92
C ASN A 126 -15.84 -10.55 -3.06
N LEU A 127 -14.66 -9.96 -3.30
CA LEU A 127 -14.17 -8.77 -2.61
C LEU A 127 -14.83 -7.48 -3.11
N ASN A 128 -15.33 -7.49 -4.35
CA ASN A 128 -16.05 -6.36 -4.94
C ASN A 128 -17.53 -6.39 -4.55
N VAL A 129 -17.81 -6.31 -3.24
CA VAL A 129 -19.17 -6.28 -2.68
C VAL A 129 -19.81 -4.90 -2.80
N VAL A 130 -21.14 -4.86 -2.81
CA VAL A 130 -21.90 -3.61 -2.69
C VAL A 130 -21.68 -2.97 -1.33
N THR A 131 -21.59 -1.65 -1.30
CA THR A 131 -21.48 -0.92 -0.03
C THR A 131 -22.87 -0.83 0.61
N TYR A 132 -22.93 -0.87 1.95
CA TYR A 132 -24.21 -0.74 2.65
C TYR A 132 -24.83 0.66 2.48
N GLN A 133 -24.00 1.70 2.34
CA GLN A 133 -24.45 3.09 2.23
C GLN A 133 -24.93 3.46 0.82
N ASP A 134 -24.36 2.84 -0.22
CA ASP A 134 -24.74 3.04 -1.61
C ASP A 134 -24.87 1.67 -2.30
N PRO A 135 -26.08 1.11 -2.40
CA PRO A 135 -26.29 -0.19 -3.04
C PRO A 135 -26.05 -0.16 -4.56
N ALA A 136 -25.93 1.02 -5.17
CA ALA A 136 -25.54 1.18 -6.57
C ALA A 136 -24.01 1.22 -6.76
N SER A 137 -23.23 1.28 -5.66
CA SER A 137 -21.77 1.28 -5.71
C SER A 137 -21.17 0.13 -4.91
N ARG A 138 -20.08 -0.43 -5.46
CA ARG A 138 -19.27 -1.46 -4.85
C ARG A 138 -18.03 -0.90 -4.16
N LEU A 139 -17.30 -1.75 -3.47
CA LEU A 139 -16.10 -1.34 -2.75
C LEU A 139 -14.90 -1.08 -3.68
N ILE A 140 -14.67 -1.93 -4.69
CA ILE A 140 -13.41 -1.98 -5.44
C ILE A 140 -13.53 -1.35 -6.82
N THR A 141 -14.49 -1.75 -7.65
CA THR A 141 -14.66 -1.18 -9.00
C THR A 141 -16.11 -1.21 -9.46
N GLU A 142 -16.49 -0.27 -10.32
CA GLU A 142 -17.76 -0.31 -11.07
C GLU A 142 -17.60 -0.80 -12.51
N GLN A 143 -16.39 -1.18 -12.92
CA GLN A 143 -16.11 -1.66 -14.27
C GLN A 143 -16.99 -2.86 -14.63
N LYS A 144 -17.38 -2.92 -15.90
CA LYS A 144 -18.19 -4.01 -16.45
C LYS A 144 -17.31 -4.95 -17.28
N ASP A 145 -17.62 -6.23 -17.20
CA ASP A 145 -17.09 -7.24 -18.10
C ASP A 145 -17.64 -7.03 -19.53
N ALA A 146 -17.14 -7.82 -20.47
CA ALA A 146 -17.60 -7.79 -21.87
C ALA A 146 -19.09 -8.11 -22.03
N GLY A 147 -19.71 -8.77 -21.05
CA GLY A 147 -21.14 -9.08 -21.01
C GLY A 147 -22.00 -7.98 -20.38
N GLY A 148 -21.39 -6.87 -19.93
CA GLY A 148 -22.07 -5.76 -19.27
C GLY A 148 -22.41 -5.99 -17.80
N ALA A 149 -22.02 -7.13 -17.23
CA ALA A 149 -22.12 -7.39 -15.79
C ALA A 149 -20.91 -6.77 -15.09
N THR A 150 -21.06 -6.30 -13.85
CA THR A 150 -19.90 -5.75 -13.14
C THR A 150 -18.90 -6.83 -12.79
N ILE A 151 -17.62 -6.52 -12.97
CA ILE A 151 -16.50 -7.37 -12.63
C ILE A 151 -16.60 -7.77 -11.15
N LYS A 152 -16.59 -9.08 -10.91
CA LYS A 152 -16.43 -9.65 -9.58
C LYS A 152 -14.96 -9.90 -9.32
N MET A 153 -14.54 -9.70 -8.08
CA MET A 153 -13.19 -9.99 -7.64
C MET A 153 -13.23 -11.18 -6.70
N GLU A 154 -13.32 -12.36 -7.28
CA GLU A 154 -13.44 -13.61 -6.53
C GLU A 154 -12.04 -14.20 -6.28
N VAL A 155 -11.79 -14.58 -5.03
CA VAL A 155 -10.51 -15.17 -4.60
C VAL A 155 -10.71 -16.59 -4.10
N GLY A 156 -9.66 -17.42 -4.12
CA GLY A 156 -9.72 -18.78 -3.60
C GLY A 156 -9.81 -18.80 -2.07
N TRP A 157 -10.64 -19.70 -1.52
CA TRP A 157 -10.58 -20.03 -0.10
C TRP A 157 -9.35 -20.88 0.21
N ILE A 158 -8.71 -20.61 1.34
CA ILE A 158 -7.76 -21.51 1.98
C ILE A 158 -8.48 -22.08 3.20
N TYR A 159 -8.73 -23.39 3.17
CA TYR A 159 -9.38 -24.11 4.26
C TYR A 159 -8.33 -24.61 5.25
N ILE A 160 -8.63 -24.48 6.53
CA ILE A 160 -7.81 -24.98 7.63
C ILE A 160 -8.51 -26.20 8.20
N ARG A 161 -7.81 -27.33 8.23
CA ARG A 161 -8.30 -28.58 8.84
C ARG A 161 -7.94 -28.65 10.32
N GLU A 162 -8.61 -29.51 11.09
CA GLU A 162 -8.34 -29.71 12.52
C GLU A 162 -6.90 -30.13 12.79
N SER A 163 -6.31 -30.89 11.87
CA SER A 163 -4.88 -31.25 11.87
C SER A 163 -3.92 -30.06 11.70
N GLY A 164 -4.43 -28.88 11.31
CA GLY A 164 -3.65 -27.71 10.91
C GLY A 164 -3.22 -27.70 9.44
N ALA A 165 -3.55 -28.75 8.68
CA ALA A 165 -3.28 -28.78 7.24
C ALA A 165 -4.06 -27.69 6.49
N LEU A 166 -3.41 -27.09 5.50
CA LEU A 166 -4.03 -26.12 4.58
C LEU A 166 -4.51 -26.85 3.32
N ASP A 167 -5.78 -26.64 2.97
CA ASP A 167 -6.38 -27.18 1.76
C ASP A 167 -6.81 -26.02 0.85
N THR A 168 -6.22 -25.93 -0.33
CA THR A 168 -6.50 -24.89 -1.33
C THR A 168 -7.41 -25.39 -2.45
N SER A 169 -8.00 -26.58 -2.30
CA SER A 169 -8.92 -27.13 -3.29
C SER A 169 -10.20 -26.30 -3.34
N ALA A 170 -10.74 -26.09 -4.54
CA ALA A 170 -12.00 -25.37 -4.71
C ALA A 170 -13.17 -26.07 -3.98
N GLU A 171 -13.15 -27.40 -3.99
CA GLU A 171 -14.07 -28.26 -3.24
C GLU A 171 -13.28 -29.22 -2.33
N PRO A 172 -12.97 -28.80 -1.10
CA PRO A 172 -12.25 -29.66 -0.16
C PRO A 172 -13.11 -30.86 0.25
N ALA A 173 -12.50 -32.04 0.36
CA ALA A 173 -13.20 -33.22 0.84
C ALA A 173 -13.67 -33.04 2.29
N LEU A 174 -14.97 -33.17 2.52
CA LEU A 174 -15.58 -33.13 3.85
C LEU A 174 -15.30 -34.48 4.54
N SER A 175 -14.43 -34.45 5.55
CA SER A 175 -14.08 -35.62 6.37
C SER A 175 -14.56 -35.43 7.80
N THR A 176 -14.98 -36.52 8.43
CA THR A 176 -15.27 -36.57 9.87
C THR A 176 -14.02 -36.79 10.71
N SER A 177 -12.93 -37.30 10.13
CA SER A 177 -11.67 -37.57 10.84
C SER A 177 -10.73 -36.36 10.88
N ASP A 178 -10.85 -35.45 9.91
CA ASP A 178 -10.08 -34.20 9.84
C ASP A 178 -10.99 -33.10 9.25
N PRO A 179 -11.96 -32.61 10.04
CA PRO A 179 -12.94 -31.65 9.60
C PRO A 179 -12.30 -30.28 9.33
N ILE A 180 -13.00 -29.48 8.53
CA ILE A 180 -12.63 -28.08 8.29
C ILE A 180 -13.01 -27.28 9.53
N VAL A 181 -12.04 -26.65 10.18
CA VAL A 181 -12.23 -25.81 11.38
C VAL A 181 -12.34 -24.33 11.04
N GLY A 182 -11.96 -23.95 9.82
CA GLY A 182 -12.01 -22.57 9.37
C GLY A 182 -11.55 -22.37 7.94
N ARG A 183 -11.66 -21.13 7.49
CA ARG A 183 -11.16 -20.71 6.19
C ARG A 183 -10.83 -19.23 6.20
N TYR A 184 -9.91 -18.85 5.34
CA TYR A 184 -9.59 -17.47 5.08
C TYR A 184 -9.25 -17.29 3.60
N ALA A 185 -9.41 -16.08 3.11
CA ALA A 185 -8.97 -15.68 1.79
C ALA A 185 -8.30 -14.31 1.95
N TYR A 186 -7.32 -14.04 1.10
CA TYR A 186 -6.60 -12.78 1.16
C TYR A 186 -6.27 -12.30 -0.25
N TRP A 187 -6.14 -11.00 -0.35
CA TRP A 187 -5.61 -10.32 -1.51
C TRP A 187 -4.88 -9.08 -0.99
N SER A 188 -3.67 -8.85 -1.47
CA SER A 188 -2.85 -7.70 -1.08
C SER A 188 -2.44 -6.91 -2.31
N ASP A 189 -2.44 -5.59 -2.14
CA ASP A 189 -1.83 -4.66 -3.09
C ASP A 189 -0.63 -3.97 -2.49
N ASP A 190 0.18 -3.40 -3.38
CA ASP A 190 1.04 -2.28 -3.08
C ASP A 190 0.35 -0.97 -3.48
N GLU A 191 0.09 -0.08 -2.51
CA GLU A 191 -0.50 1.24 -2.76
C GLU A 191 0.36 2.08 -3.71
N SER A 192 1.68 1.83 -3.76
CA SER A 192 2.59 2.55 -4.66
C SER A 192 2.35 2.24 -6.14
N SER A 193 1.65 1.15 -6.45
CA SER A 193 1.29 0.74 -7.82
C SER A 193 0.12 1.54 -8.41
N LYS A 194 -0.60 2.31 -7.58
CA LYS A 194 -1.76 3.10 -8.01
C LYS A 194 -1.34 4.42 -8.62
N VAL A 195 -2.09 4.84 -9.63
CA VAL A 195 -1.86 6.09 -10.34
C VAL A 195 -2.30 7.27 -9.49
N ASN A 196 -1.35 8.15 -9.14
CA ASN A 196 -1.68 9.36 -8.40
C ASN A 196 -2.23 10.45 -9.34
N TYR A 197 -3.53 10.75 -9.25
CA TYR A 197 -4.18 11.75 -10.11
C TYR A 197 -3.91 13.20 -9.72
N ASN A 198 -3.22 13.48 -8.60
CA ASN A 198 -2.72 14.81 -8.28
C ASN A 198 -1.49 15.19 -9.11
N ILE A 199 -0.78 14.20 -9.66
CA ILE A 199 0.46 14.41 -10.43
C ILE A 199 0.36 13.88 -11.86
N ALA A 200 -0.35 12.76 -12.07
CA ALA A 200 -0.54 12.18 -13.39
C ALA A 200 -1.38 13.10 -14.28
N TRP A 201 -1.11 13.08 -15.57
CA TRP A 201 -1.84 13.89 -16.54
C TRP A 201 -2.00 13.12 -17.85
N GLY A 202 -0.98 13.11 -18.70
CA GLY A 202 -1.08 12.56 -20.03
C GLY A 202 0.23 12.67 -20.79
N LYS A 203 0.39 11.84 -21.82
CA LYS A 203 1.54 11.93 -22.72
C LYS A 203 1.35 13.01 -23.79
N THR A 204 0.11 13.19 -24.24
CA THR A 204 -0.28 14.14 -25.28
C THR A 204 -0.27 15.57 -24.74
N GLY A 205 0.50 16.47 -25.38
CA GLY A 205 0.61 17.88 -24.96
C GLY A 205 1.52 18.14 -23.76
N ASN A 206 2.08 17.08 -23.15
CA ASN A 206 3.04 17.20 -22.07
C ASN A 206 4.46 17.42 -22.63
N THR A 207 5.18 18.41 -22.13
CA THR A 207 6.56 18.76 -22.56
C THR A 207 7.63 18.30 -21.56
N ASN A 208 7.23 17.78 -20.38
CA ASN A 208 8.16 17.32 -19.36
C ASN A 208 8.96 16.08 -19.82
N THR A 209 10.09 15.81 -19.19
CA THR A 209 10.96 14.66 -19.53
C THR A 209 10.24 13.32 -19.32
N ALA A 210 10.70 12.25 -19.98
CA ALA A 210 10.04 10.94 -19.97
C ALA A 210 9.90 10.29 -18.58
N GLY A 211 10.70 10.72 -17.59
CA GLY A 211 10.62 10.26 -16.20
C GLY A 211 9.77 11.15 -15.28
N HIS A 212 9.19 12.24 -15.80
CA HIS A 212 8.39 13.16 -14.98
C HIS A 212 7.04 12.52 -14.63
N PRO A 213 6.57 12.58 -13.36
CA PRO A 213 5.34 11.90 -12.94
C PRO A 213 4.08 12.31 -13.73
N THR A 214 4.03 13.53 -14.28
CA THR A 214 2.94 13.97 -15.16
C THR A 214 2.82 13.19 -16.47
N ARG A 215 3.86 12.45 -16.87
CA ARG A 215 3.85 11.58 -18.06
C ARG A 215 3.14 10.25 -17.81
N VAL A 216 2.78 9.94 -16.56
CA VAL A 216 1.84 8.86 -16.26
C VAL A 216 0.49 9.25 -16.85
N ASP A 217 0.02 8.40 -17.75
CA ASP A 217 -1.11 8.72 -18.62
C ASP A 217 -2.42 8.27 -17.97
N LEU A 218 -3.23 9.24 -17.53
CA LEU A 218 -4.55 8.94 -16.98
C LEU A 218 -5.49 8.36 -18.05
N SER A 219 -5.25 8.63 -19.33
CA SER A 219 -6.09 8.09 -20.40
C SER A 219 -5.90 6.59 -20.65
N ALA A 220 -4.90 5.97 -20.02
CA ALA A 220 -4.74 4.52 -20.01
C ALA A 220 -5.78 3.80 -19.12
N LEU A 221 -6.46 4.54 -18.24
CA LEU A 221 -7.52 4.02 -17.38
C LEU A 221 -8.81 3.80 -18.16
N THR A 222 -9.63 2.84 -17.72
CA THR A 222 -10.87 2.47 -18.39
C THR A 222 -11.84 3.66 -18.42
N ASN A 223 -12.42 3.96 -19.59
CA ASN A 223 -13.33 5.10 -19.80
C ASN A 223 -12.79 6.47 -19.37
N PHE A 224 -11.47 6.61 -19.27
CA PHE A 224 -10.83 7.85 -18.88
C PHE A 224 -10.32 8.59 -20.12
N THR A 225 -10.97 9.70 -20.48
CA THR A 225 -10.61 10.44 -21.70
C THR A 225 -9.48 11.44 -21.45
N GLN A 226 -8.75 11.82 -22.50
CA GLN A 226 -7.77 12.92 -22.43
C GLN A 226 -8.42 14.24 -21.98
N SER A 227 -9.69 14.47 -22.32
CA SER A 227 -10.44 15.64 -21.83
C SER A 227 -10.55 15.63 -20.31
N TYR A 228 -10.88 14.48 -19.71
CA TYR A 228 -10.97 14.33 -18.26
C TYR A 228 -9.62 14.54 -17.57
N ALA A 229 -8.55 14.00 -18.16
CA ALA A 229 -7.19 14.21 -17.69
C ALA A 229 -6.79 15.70 -17.73
N ASN A 230 -7.12 16.41 -18.80
CA ASN A 230 -6.87 17.85 -18.94
C ASN A 230 -7.66 18.66 -17.91
N THR A 231 -8.93 18.31 -17.65
CA THR A 231 -9.75 19.00 -16.66
C THR A 231 -9.22 18.82 -15.24
N LEU A 232 -8.81 17.60 -14.86
CA LEU A 232 -8.16 17.35 -13.56
C LEU A 232 -6.86 18.13 -13.43
N HIS A 233 -5.98 18.04 -14.43
CA HIS A 233 -4.71 18.75 -14.41
C HIS A 233 -4.89 20.26 -14.34
N SER A 234 -5.86 20.81 -15.08
CA SER A 234 -6.20 22.23 -15.02
C SER A 234 -6.72 22.61 -13.64
N PHE A 235 -7.58 21.81 -13.03
CA PHE A 235 -8.08 22.08 -11.67
C PHE A 235 -6.94 22.23 -10.65
N ILE A 236 -5.96 21.33 -10.72
CA ILE A 236 -4.79 21.32 -9.81
C ILE A 236 -3.88 22.51 -10.07
N THR A 237 -3.63 22.85 -11.34
CA THR A 237 -2.63 23.86 -11.75
C THR A 237 -3.14 25.29 -11.82
N THR A 238 -4.47 25.52 -11.89
CA THR A 238 -5.06 26.86 -12.04
C THR A 238 -5.23 27.60 -10.70
N ALA A 239 -4.48 27.24 -9.65
CA ALA A 239 -4.48 28.00 -8.40
C ALA A 239 -3.86 29.40 -8.63
N PRO A 240 -4.43 30.49 -8.07
CA PRO A 240 -3.79 31.80 -8.11
C PRO A 240 -2.36 31.71 -7.57
N ALA A 241 -1.39 32.40 -8.17
CA ALA A 241 0.04 32.31 -7.80
C ALA A 241 0.37 32.59 -6.31
N SER A 242 -0.59 33.13 -5.54
CA SER A 242 -0.52 33.37 -4.09
C SER A 242 -1.07 32.23 -3.22
N SER A 243 -1.69 31.22 -3.81
CA SER A 243 -2.33 30.07 -3.17
C SER A 243 -1.70 28.82 -3.78
N GLY A 244 -1.15 27.92 -2.94
CA GLY A 244 -0.56 26.67 -3.44
C GLY A 244 -1.50 25.86 -4.35
N TYR A 245 -0.95 24.91 -5.09
CA TYR A 245 -1.69 23.96 -5.93
C TYR A 245 -2.97 23.44 -5.24
N ASN A 246 -4.07 23.33 -6.00
CA ASN A 246 -5.33 22.77 -5.51
C ASN A 246 -5.28 21.24 -5.56
N PHE A 247 -4.38 20.64 -4.78
CA PHE A 247 -4.31 19.19 -4.67
C PHE A 247 -5.57 18.64 -4.00
N PHE A 248 -6.05 17.51 -4.51
CA PHE A 248 -7.15 16.79 -3.91
C PHE A 248 -6.65 16.07 -2.66
N ASN A 249 -7.25 16.41 -1.51
CA ASN A 249 -6.94 15.75 -0.24
C ASN A 249 -7.80 14.52 0.03
N THR A 250 -8.86 14.32 -0.76
CA THR A 250 -9.75 13.17 -0.65
C THR A 250 -10.29 12.77 -2.02
N PRO A 251 -10.67 11.49 -2.24
CA PRO A 251 -11.34 11.08 -3.47
C PRO A 251 -12.66 11.80 -3.73
N GLN A 252 -13.36 12.24 -2.67
CA GLN A 252 -14.57 13.03 -2.77
C GLN A 252 -14.30 14.42 -3.35
N ASP A 253 -13.14 15.01 -3.07
CA ASP A 253 -12.74 16.31 -3.60
C ASP A 253 -12.46 16.23 -5.10
N ALA A 254 -11.75 15.18 -5.55
CA ALA A 254 -11.52 14.92 -6.97
C ALA A 254 -12.84 14.76 -7.75
N ARG A 255 -13.88 14.19 -7.14
CA ARG A 255 -15.21 14.06 -7.75
C ARG A 255 -15.95 15.40 -7.88
N ARG A 256 -15.54 16.47 -7.19
CA ARG A 256 -16.15 17.80 -7.36
C ARG A 256 -15.81 18.43 -8.70
N VAL A 257 -14.77 17.95 -9.37
CA VAL A 257 -14.40 18.37 -10.73
C VAL A 257 -15.55 18.15 -11.72
N GLU A 258 -16.49 17.24 -11.42
CA GLU A 258 -17.76 17.10 -12.14
C GLU A 258 -18.51 18.42 -12.36
N LYS A 259 -18.38 19.37 -11.42
CA LYS A 259 -19.07 20.67 -11.46
C LYS A 259 -18.31 21.76 -12.21
N VAL A 260 -17.09 21.47 -12.65
CA VAL A 260 -16.22 22.41 -13.37
C VAL A 260 -16.55 22.34 -14.87
N PRO A 261 -16.45 23.45 -15.64
CA PRO A 261 -16.62 23.40 -17.08
C PRO A 261 -15.70 22.34 -17.72
N GLY A 262 -16.29 21.42 -18.49
CA GLY A 262 -15.54 20.30 -19.10
C GLY A 262 -15.25 19.12 -18.17
N GLY A 263 -15.80 19.11 -16.94
CA GLY A 263 -15.62 18.05 -15.96
C GLY A 263 -16.75 17.00 -15.90
N ALA A 264 -17.81 17.15 -16.69
CA ALA A 264 -18.92 16.19 -16.70
C ALA A 264 -18.44 14.78 -17.10
N GLY A 265 -18.70 13.80 -16.24
CA GLY A 265 -18.25 12.40 -16.40
C GLY A 265 -16.95 12.05 -15.67
N VAL A 266 -16.18 13.03 -15.17
CA VAL A 266 -14.94 12.77 -14.41
C VAL A 266 -15.22 11.97 -13.14
N ALA A 267 -16.30 12.29 -12.43
CA ALA A 267 -16.64 11.56 -11.21
C ALA A 267 -17.04 10.11 -11.49
N ALA A 268 -17.67 9.84 -12.64
CA ALA A 268 -18.01 8.48 -13.07
C ALA A 268 -16.73 7.70 -13.43
N ALA A 269 -15.83 8.30 -14.22
CA ALA A 269 -14.56 7.68 -14.59
C ALA A 269 -13.68 7.37 -13.36
N LEU A 270 -13.61 8.28 -12.38
CA LEU A 270 -12.92 8.05 -11.10
C LEU A 270 -13.59 6.97 -10.23
N LYS A 271 -14.91 6.79 -10.33
CA LYS A 271 -15.62 5.71 -9.62
C LYS A 271 -15.34 4.34 -10.24
N GLU A 272 -15.26 4.27 -11.57
CA GLU A 272 -14.93 3.04 -12.30
C GLU A 272 -13.50 2.58 -11.98
N ASN A 273 -12.54 3.51 -11.90
CA ASN A 273 -11.13 3.20 -11.64
C ASN A 273 -10.69 3.48 -10.19
N LYS A 274 -11.61 3.50 -9.22
CA LYS A 274 -11.32 3.90 -7.82
C LYS A 274 -10.24 3.06 -7.13
N PHE A 275 -9.97 1.85 -7.64
CA PHE A 275 -8.93 0.98 -7.14
C PHE A 275 -7.56 1.25 -7.77
N ASP A 276 -7.54 1.64 -9.04
CA ASP A 276 -6.32 1.87 -9.81
C ASP A 276 -5.71 3.26 -9.54
N VAL A 277 -6.45 4.11 -8.83
CA VAL A 277 -6.10 5.51 -8.65
C VAL A 277 -6.03 5.91 -7.19
N THR A 278 -5.15 6.85 -6.88
CA THR A 278 -5.00 7.41 -5.54
C THR A 278 -4.80 8.93 -5.61
N HIS A 279 -5.15 9.63 -4.54
CA HIS A 279 -4.72 11.02 -4.31
C HIS A 279 -3.42 11.06 -3.51
N PHE A 280 -3.09 9.92 -2.87
CA PHE A 280 -2.05 9.77 -1.89
C PHE A 280 -1.06 8.75 -2.43
N ASN A 281 -0.03 9.25 -3.11
CA ASN A 281 1.18 8.48 -3.37
C ASN A 281 2.33 9.42 -3.04
N SER A 282 3.18 9.03 -2.09
CA SER A 282 4.43 9.71 -1.83
C SER A 282 5.27 9.62 -3.10
N ASP A 283 5.53 10.76 -3.74
CA ASP A 283 6.37 10.81 -4.94
C ASP A 283 7.72 10.16 -4.62
N PRO A 284 8.22 9.21 -5.44
CA PRO A 284 9.56 8.66 -5.24
C PRO A 284 10.63 9.76 -5.18
N ASN A 285 10.38 10.96 -5.72
CA ASN A 285 11.29 12.11 -5.72
C ASN A 285 11.16 13.05 -4.52
N THR A 286 10.15 12.86 -3.67
CA THR A 286 10.00 13.66 -2.44
C THR A 286 10.07 12.77 -1.20
N THR A 287 10.58 13.35 -0.11
CA THR A 287 10.52 12.75 1.21
C THR A 287 9.09 12.84 1.74
N PHE A 288 8.81 12.16 2.87
CA PHE A 288 7.54 12.25 3.58
C PHE A 288 7.08 13.71 3.84
N PHE A 289 8.01 14.67 3.88
CA PHE A 289 7.74 16.09 4.09
C PHE A 289 7.52 16.90 2.80
N ASN A 290 7.30 16.22 1.67
CA ASN A 290 7.20 16.85 0.35
C ASN A 290 8.46 17.63 -0.05
N GLU A 291 9.62 17.24 0.49
CA GLU A 291 10.90 17.86 0.16
C GLU A 291 11.70 17.01 -0.82
N PRO A 292 12.49 17.61 -1.71
CA PRO A 292 13.25 16.84 -2.68
C PRO A 292 14.34 15.98 -2.03
N ARG A 293 14.39 14.69 -2.39
CA ARG A 293 15.36 13.72 -1.86
C ARG A 293 16.82 14.05 -2.19
N ILE A 294 17.78 13.49 -1.45
CA ILE A 294 19.17 13.40 -1.90
C ILE A 294 19.30 12.17 -2.80
N VAL A 295 19.83 12.36 -4.00
CA VAL A 295 20.20 11.26 -4.90
C VAL A 295 21.70 11.03 -4.74
N LEU A 296 22.10 9.82 -4.31
CA LEU A 296 23.50 9.41 -4.13
C LEU A 296 24.17 9.18 -5.50
N THR A 297 24.28 10.24 -6.29
CA THR A 297 24.90 10.24 -7.60
C THR A 297 25.74 11.50 -7.74
N THR A 298 26.86 11.37 -8.44
CA THR A 298 27.69 12.51 -8.84
C THR A 298 27.28 13.08 -10.20
N ARG A 299 26.27 12.47 -10.83
CA ARG A 299 25.77 12.79 -12.15
C ARG A 299 24.48 13.63 -12.06
N PRO A 300 24.52 14.94 -12.39
CA PRO A 300 23.36 15.83 -12.25
C PRO A 300 22.18 15.42 -13.16
N ASP A 301 22.46 14.89 -14.35
CA ASP A 301 21.45 14.33 -15.26
C ASP A 301 20.66 13.17 -14.63
N ARG A 302 21.34 12.30 -13.90
CA ARG A 302 20.72 11.17 -13.17
C ARG A 302 20.03 11.60 -11.89
N ALA A 303 20.39 12.75 -11.35
CA ALA A 303 19.66 13.41 -10.28
C ALA A 303 18.44 14.20 -10.78
N GLY A 304 18.15 14.24 -12.09
CA GLY A 304 17.00 14.99 -12.60
C GLY A 304 17.24 16.50 -12.75
N TRP A 305 18.50 16.94 -12.77
CA TRP A 305 18.85 18.31 -13.10
C TRP A 305 18.89 18.50 -14.62
N THR A 306 18.61 19.72 -15.05
CA THR A 306 18.62 20.10 -16.47
C THR A 306 19.73 21.11 -16.70
N TYR A 307 20.51 20.94 -17.78
CA TYR A 307 21.56 21.91 -18.11
C TYR A 307 20.98 23.01 -18.99
N GLN A 308 20.87 24.22 -18.46
CA GLN A 308 20.35 25.41 -19.16
C GLN A 308 21.31 26.58 -18.96
N ASN A 309 21.48 27.41 -19.99
CA ASN A 309 22.28 28.65 -19.92
C ASN A 309 23.71 28.49 -19.36
N GLY A 310 24.33 27.32 -19.58
CA GLY A 310 25.69 27.03 -19.08
C GLY A 310 25.75 26.63 -17.61
N GLN A 311 24.62 26.35 -16.98
CA GLN A 311 24.54 25.92 -15.58
C GLN A 311 23.56 24.74 -15.42
N TRP A 312 23.79 23.90 -14.40
CA TRP A 312 22.82 22.90 -14.00
C TRP A 312 21.76 23.56 -13.13
N GLU A 313 20.49 23.43 -13.52
CA GLU A 313 19.33 23.87 -12.78
C GLU A 313 18.55 22.65 -12.27
N GLY A 314 18.15 22.69 -11.00
CA GLY A 314 17.30 21.67 -10.42
C GLY A 314 15.89 21.70 -11.02
N VAL A 315 15.10 20.67 -10.72
CA VAL A 315 13.67 20.57 -11.07
C VAL A 315 12.87 21.79 -10.59
N ASN A 316 13.33 22.44 -9.51
CA ASN A 316 12.76 23.68 -8.98
C ASN A 316 13.22 24.96 -9.72
N GLY A 317 13.93 24.84 -10.84
CA GLY A 317 14.42 25.97 -11.65
C GLY A 317 15.51 26.81 -10.96
N LYS A 318 16.13 26.30 -9.90
CA LYS A 318 17.21 26.99 -9.18
C LYS A 318 18.56 26.34 -9.46
N PRO A 319 19.65 27.12 -9.57
CA PRO A 319 20.99 26.57 -9.65
C PRO A 319 21.44 26.01 -8.30
N TRP A 320 22.51 25.24 -8.31
CA TRP A 320 23.18 24.82 -7.07
C TRP A 320 23.64 26.04 -6.25
N PRO A 321 23.54 26.03 -4.90
CA PRO A 321 23.10 24.93 -4.00
C PRO A 321 21.58 24.87 -3.72
N ASP A 322 20.81 25.81 -4.25
CA ASP A 322 19.37 25.93 -3.99
C ASP A 322 18.52 25.04 -4.90
N GLY A 323 19.13 24.50 -5.95
CA GLY A 323 18.52 23.52 -6.85
C GLY A 323 18.21 22.20 -6.16
N ARG A 324 17.19 21.52 -6.67
CA ARG A 324 16.67 20.26 -6.12
C ARG A 324 16.29 19.27 -7.23
N PRO A 325 16.34 17.95 -7.01
CA PRO A 325 16.78 17.24 -5.81
C PRO A 325 18.29 17.38 -5.55
N LEU A 326 18.77 17.12 -4.34
CA LEU A 326 20.19 17.29 -4.02
C LEU A 326 21.01 16.12 -4.59
N TYR A 327 22.26 16.36 -5.00
CA TYR A 327 23.17 15.32 -5.50
C TYR A 327 24.60 15.54 -4.99
N LEU A 328 25.48 14.54 -5.17
CA LEU A 328 26.86 14.60 -4.71
C LEU A 328 27.72 15.42 -5.69
N ARG A 329 27.72 16.73 -5.50
CA ARG A 329 28.49 17.66 -6.33
C ARG A 329 29.98 17.64 -5.96
N ILE A 330 30.72 16.64 -6.42
CA ILE A 330 32.13 16.45 -6.03
C ILE A 330 33.13 16.42 -7.19
N LEU A 331 32.65 16.38 -8.43
CA LEU A 331 33.49 16.22 -9.62
C LEU A 331 33.96 17.56 -10.17
N VAL A 332 35.18 17.62 -10.71
CA VAL A 332 35.70 18.85 -11.38
C VAL A 332 34.93 19.15 -12.67
N ASN A 333 34.57 18.13 -13.46
CA ASN A 333 33.88 18.29 -14.74
C ASN A 333 32.42 17.82 -14.65
N GLU A 334 31.52 18.73 -14.29
CA GLU A 334 30.07 18.52 -14.34
C GLU A 334 29.55 18.79 -15.75
N GLY A 335 29.59 17.78 -16.63
CA GLY A 335 28.86 17.86 -17.90
C GLY A 335 29.67 17.80 -19.20
N THR A 336 30.96 17.42 -19.19
CA THR A 336 31.50 16.82 -20.41
C THR A 336 30.92 15.42 -20.50
N VAL A 337 30.00 15.19 -21.43
CA VAL A 337 29.38 13.91 -21.77
C VAL A 337 30.45 12.82 -21.83
N VAL A 338 30.68 12.11 -20.72
CA VAL A 338 31.40 10.84 -20.76
C VAL A 338 30.36 9.83 -21.24
N GLN A 339 30.68 9.27 -22.40
CA GLN A 339 29.83 8.34 -23.15
C GLN A 339 29.24 7.22 -22.27
N PRO A 340 28.06 6.68 -22.63
CA PRO A 340 27.29 5.79 -21.76
C PRO A 340 27.92 4.42 -21.47
N ASP A 341 28.95 3.99 -22.20
CA ASP A 341 29.32 2.56 -22.30
C ASP A 341 30.70 2.18 -21.75
N VAL A 342 31.32 2.98 -20.90
CA VAL A 342 32.56 2.56 -20.22
C VAL A 342 32.33 2.52 -18.72
N LEU A 343 32.04 1.33 -18.21
CA LEU A 343 32.19 1.01 -16.79
C LEU A 343 33.60 1.45 -16.37
N PRO A 344 33.76 2.34 -15.38
CA PRO A 344 35.06 2.64 -14.85
C PRO A 344 35.55 1.38 -14.14
N THR A 345 36.41 0.62 -14.80
CA THR A 345 37.21 -0.39 -14.13
C THR A 345 38.04 0.33 -13.08
N LEU A 346 37.76 0.03 -11.81
CA LEU A 346 38.60 0.37 -10.67
C LEU A 346 39.91 -0.43 -10.80
N ASN A 347 40.73 -0.07 -11.79
CA ASN A 347 42.06 -0.62 -11.93
C ASN A 347 43.00 0.21 -11.08
N SER A 348 43.68 -0.47 -10.16
CA SER A 348 44.51 0.04 -9.06
C SER A 348 45.80 0.75 -9.50
N THR A 349 45.88 1.16 -10.75
CA THR A 349 46.95 1.98 -11.30
C THR A 349 46.34 3.26 -11.83
N LEU A 350 46.65 4.38 -11.17
CA LEU A 350 46.28 5.73 -11.60
C LEU A 350 46.56 5.90 -13.10
N ASP A 351 45.51 5.77 -13.90
CA ASP A 351 45.57 5.98 -15.34
C ASP A 351 45.73 7.49 -15.59
N SER A 352 46.95 7.87 -15.94
CA SER A 352 47.42 9.26 -16.11
C SER A 352 46.70 10.06 -17.20
N GLY A 353 45.64 9.54 -17.82
CA GLY A 353 44.86 10.22 -18.86
C GLY A 353 43.43 10.61 -18.50
N ARG A 354 42.82 10.06 -17.44
CA ARG A 354 41.44 10.38 -17.03
C ARG A 354 41.35 10.59 -15.54
N ASN A 355 42.00 11.66 -15.08
CA ASN A 355 41.85 12.10 -13.70
C ASN A 355 40.42 12.61 -13.49
N VAL A 356 39.53 11.75 -12.98
CA VAL A 356 38.31 12.18 -12.30
C VAL A 356 38.77 12.88 -11.02
N ARG A 357 39.16 14.15 -11.16
CA ARG A 357 39.61 14.95 -10.03
C ARG A 357 38.38 15.32 -9.20
N LEU A 358 38.50 15.15 -7.90
CA LEU A 358 37.56 15.72 -6.94
C LEU A 358 37.81 17.23 -6.87
N HIS A 359 36.74 18.02 -6.91
CA HIS A 359 36.85 19.48 -6.78
C HIS A 359 36.77 19.84 -5.30
N ALA A 360 37.90 20.20 -4.70
CA ALA A 360 37.99 20.45 -3.25
C ALA A 360 36.93 21.43 -2.73
N GLU A 361 36.66 22.51 -3.48
CA GLU A 361 35.63 23.48 -3.14
C GLU A 361 34.21 22.88 -3.21
N ARG A 362 33.88 22.07 -4.22
CA ARG A 362 32.55 21.47 -4.36
C ARG A 362 32.32 20.34 -3.35
N VAL A 363 33.38 19.62 -2.99
CA VAL A 363 33.36 18.67 -1.86
C VAL A 363 33.04 19.43 -0.58
N SER A 364 33.71 20.56 -0.32
CA SER A 364 33.43 21.40 0.84
C SER A 364 32.00 21.96 0.82
N GLU A 365 31.51 22.45 -0.34
CA GLU A 365 30.12 22.90 -0.51
C GLU A 365 29.11 21.78 -0.23
N THR A 366 29.36 20.58 -0.76
CA THR A 366 28.49 19.42 -0.55
C THR A 366 28.49 18.99 0.91
N ILE A 367 29.66 18.95 1.57
CA ILE A 367 29.77 18.65 3.00
C ILE A 367 29.08 19.72 3.83
N ASN A 368 29.28 21.00 3.54
CA ASN A 368 28.62 22.08 4.26
C ASN A 368 27.10 22.03 4.08
N MET A 369 26.61 21.81 2.87
CA MET A 369 25.18 21.66 2.62
C MET A 369 24.57 20.44 3.35
N LEU A 370 25.30 19.32 3.42
CA LEU A 370 24.84 18.12 4.14
C LEU A 370 24.93 18.27 5.66
N ALA A 371 26.03 18.83 6.17
CA ALA A 371 26.40 18.79 7.59
C ALA A 371 26.35 20.16 8.30
N LEU A 372 26.73 21.25 7.63
CA LEU A 372 27.01 22.58 8.22
C LEU A 372 26.27 23.67 7.42
N ALA A 373 24.98 23.86 7.66
CA ALA A 373 24.21 24.80 6.85
C ALA A 373 24.66 26.25 7.04
N SER A 374 24.60 27.01 5.94
CA SER A 374 24.53 28.46 6.01
C SER A 374 23.09 28.89 6.34
N PRO A 375 22.87 29.80 7.31
CA PRO A 375 21.54 30.34 7.64
C PRO A 375 20.83 30.87 6.39
N PRO A 376 19.50 30.70 6.25
CA PRO A 376 18.51 30.43 7.30
C PRO A 376 17.91 29.00 7.35
N GLN A 377 18.41 28.05 6.57
CA GLN A 377 17.84 26.69 6.51
C GLN A 377 18.67 25.71 7.37
N PRO A 378 18.06 24.84 8.21
CA PRO A 378 18.82 23.81 8.95
C PRO A 378 19.48 22.83 7.97
N SER A 379 20.70 22.36 8.26
CA SER A 379 21.38 21.39 7.38
C SER A 379 20.62 20.08 7.37
N TYR A 380 20.69 19.37 6.25
CA TYR A 380 19.96 18.13 6.05
C TYR A 380 20.20 17.12 7.19
N MET A 381 21.43 17.05 7.72
CA MET A 381 21.79 16.18 8.85
C MET A 381 21.53 16.75 10.25
N GLN A 382 21.32 18.06 10.40
CA GLN A 382 21.03 18.70 11.71
C GLN A 382 19.53 18.91 11.96
N ARG A 383 18.69 18.43 11.04
CA ARG A 383 17.25 18.49 11.17
C ARG A 383 16.77 17.65 12.36
N THR A 384 16.22 18.33 13.36
CA THR A 384 15.63 17.72 14.57
C THR A 384 14.18 17.30 14.38
N ASP A 385 13.56 17.67 13.26
CA ASP A 385 12.21 17.28 12.84
C ASP A 385 12.18 15.95 12.09
N TRP A 386 13.33 15.28 11.97
CA TRP A 386 13.38 13.88 11.61
C TRP A 386 12.71 13.06 12.73
N PRO A 387 11.73 12.21 12.42
CA PRO A 387 10.98 11.45 13.43
C PRO A 387 11.82 10.37 14.15
N MET A 388 13.14 10.37 13.99
CA MET A 388 14.04 9.38 14.59
C MET A 388 14.91 9.91 15.74
N LEU A 389 14.96 11.22 16.02
CA LEU A 389 15.99 11.75 16.95
C LEU A 389 15.52 12.68 18.08
N ALA A 390 14.23 13.02 18.19
CA ALA A 390 13.78 13.86 19.30
C ALA A 390 12.44 13.39 19.90
N SER A 391 12.57 12.78 21.08
CA SER A 391 11.54 12.47 22.08
C SER A 391 10.70 11.21 21.86
N ASN A 392 10.34 10.60 22.99
CA ASN A 392 9.81 9.27 23.23
C ASN A 392 8.42 8.95 22.61
N ALA A 393 8.07 9.49 21.45
CA ALA A 393 6.87 9.13 20.72
C ALA A 393 7.27 8.61 19.33
N SER A 394 7.28 7.28 19.20
CA SER A 394 7.28 6.62 17.90
C SER A 394 6.01 7.02 17.16
N ILE A 395 6.07 7.16 15.84
CA ILE A 395 4.92 7.45 14.96
C ILE A 395 3.86 6.32 14.91
N GLN A 396 4.01 5.32 15.78
CA GLN A 396 3.11 4.18 15.98
C GLN A 396 2.31 4.23 17.29
N ASP A 397 2.40 5.30 18.09
CA ASP A 397 1.46 5.56 19.19
C ASP A 397 0.31 6.50 18.79
#